data_AF-A0A814NQW1-F1
#
_entry.id   AF-A0A814NQW1-F1
#
_cell.length_a   1.000
_cell.length_b   1.000
_cell.length_c   1.000
_cell.angle_alpha   90.00
_cell.angle_beta   90.00
_cell.angle_gamma   90.00
#
_symmetry.space_group_name_H-M   'P 1'
#
loop_
_entity.id
_entity.type
_entity.pdbx_description
1 polymer ?
#
loop_
_entity_poly.entity_id
_entity_poly.type
_entity_poly.pdbx_seq_one_letter_code
_entity_poly.pdbx_strand_id
1 'polypeptide(L)'
;MAGARIPRKLRNISNQNNTYDNLVSTIESSQSQDINSRNIIKKKKNYGRLIKRLKYKLHSKNIILQKSDKNKVFHLGKVDDYRKKSEEYMDKTKAYKCLGTEDPLPDLIRRTNKYLLDLRLAKWITQKQYEKLCINPNEVELAHLYYLPKAHKSGTPLRPIISGLKHPTIKISKFLDELLRPLFDKNGFKYNCNFWL
;
A
#
# COMPACT_ATOMS: atom_id res chain seq x y z
N MET A 1 16.80 -3.12 12.26
CA MET A 1 16.50 -3.59 10.88
C MET A 1 15.00 -3.80 10.75
N ALA A 2 14.34 -3.14 9.79
CA ALA A 2 12.91 -3.35 9.54
C ALA A 2 12.74 -4.58 8.62
N GLY A 3 11.96 -5.57 9.05
CA GLY A 3 11.62 -6.73 8.23
C GLY A 3 10.51 -6.37 7.25
N ALA A 4 10.74 -6.56 5.96
CA ALA A 4 9.73 -6.35 4.92
C ALA A 4 9.60 -7.61 4.05
N ARG A 5 8.36 -7.97 3.73
CA ARG A 5 8.06 -9.12 2.88
C ARG A 5 8.48 -8.83 1.44
N ILE A 6 9.45 -9.58 0.90
CA ILE A 6 9.63 -9.69 -0.56
C ILE A 6 8.84 -10.92 -1.03
N PRO A 7 7.89 -10.77 -1.96
CA PRO A 7 6.96 -11.85 -2.29
C PRO A 7 7.68 -13.01 -3.00
N ARG A 8 7.80 -14.15 -2.32
CA ARG A 8 8.09 -15.45 -2.94
C ARG A 8 6.94 -15.80 -3.89
N LYS A 9 7.26 -15.92 -5.19
CA LYS A 9 6.31 -15.98 -6.33
C LYS A 9 5.39 -14.75 -6.40
N LEU A 10 5.79 -13.75 -7.20
CA LEU A 10 4.98 -12.67 -7.78
C LEU A 10 3.58 -12.47 -7.16
N ARG A 11 3.51 -12.08 -5.89
CA ARG A 11 2.41 -11.22 -5.41
C ARG A 11 2.70 -9.77 -5.83
N ASN A 12 2.98 -9.59 -7.12
CA ASN A 12 2.82 -8.32 -7.83
C ASN A 12 1.33 -8.01 -8.07
N ILE A 13 0.43 -8.91 -7.68
CA ILE A 13 -1.01 -8.79 -7.91
C ILE A 13 -1.58 -7.59 -7.14
N SER A 14 -1.17 -7.30 -5.89
CA SER A 14 -1.70 -6.14 -5.14
C SER A 14 -1.26 -4.80 -5.71
N ASN A 15 0.03 -4.62 -6.02
CA ASN A 15 0.54 -3.37 -6.59
C ASN A 15 0.20 -3.17 -8.06
N GLN A 16 0.13 -4.25 -8.85
CA GLN A 16 -0.39 -4.13 -10.22
C GLN A 16 -1.89 -3.88 -10.22
N ASN A 17 -2.68 -4.54 -9.37
CA ASN A 17 -4.11 -4.23 -9.23
C ASN A 17 -4.29 -2.77 -8.81
N ASN A 18 -3.58 -2.28 -7.79
CA ASN A 18 -3.58 -0.85 -7.43
C ASN A 18 -3.15 0.05 -8.60
N THR A 19 -2.21 -0.36 -9.46
CA THR A 19 -1.81 0.44 -10.64
C THR A 19 -2.88 0.44 -11.73
N TYR A 20 -3.57 -0.68 -11.94
CA TYR A 20 -4.70 -0.76 -12.87
C TYR A 20 -5.92 -0.01 -12.34
N ASP A 21 -6.19 -0.09 -11.03
CA ASP A 21 -7.24 0.67 -10.37
C ASP A 21 -6.94 2.18 -10.45
N ASN A 22 -5.66 2.57 -10.34
CA ASN A 22 -5.21 3.94 -10.57
C ASN A 22 -5.30 4.38 -12.04
N LEU A 23 -5.06 3.48 -13.00
CA LEU A 23 -5.29 3.77 -14.43
C LEU A 23 -6.78 3.99 -14.68
N VAL A 24 -7.63 3.11 -14.15
CA VAL A 24 -9.08 3.22 -14.27
C VAL A 24 -9.55 4.53 -13.65
N SER A 25 -9.12 4.87 -12.44
CA SER A 25 -9.49 6.12 -11.79
C SER A 25 -8.97 7.36 -12.53
N THR A 26 -7.77 7.30 -13.11
CA THR A 26 -7.24 8.39 -13.94
C THR A 26 -8.08 8.56 -15.22
N ILE A 27 -8.41 7.46 -15.90
CA ILE A 27 -9.27 7.46 -17.09
C ILE A 27 -10.68 7.97 -16.76
N GLU A 28 -11.23 7.58 -15.61
CA GLU A 28 -12.54 8.02 -15.13
C GLU A 28 -12.55 9.52 -14.76
N SER A 29 -11.48 10.01 -14.11
CA SER A 29 -11.35 11.44 -13.74
C SER A 29 -11.23 12.38 -14.94
N SER A 30 -10.68 11.88 -16.06
CA SER A 30 -10.59 12.64 -17.31
C SER A 30 -11.93 12.71 -18.09
N GLN A 31 -12.99 12.04 -17.61
CA GLN A 31 -14.27 11.92 -18.33
C GLN A 31 -15.46 12.65 -17.66
N SER A 32 -15.26 13.38 -16.56
CA SER A 32 -16.33 14.15 -15.90
C SER A 32 -16.87 15.35 -16.71
N GLN A 33 -16.53 15.47 -18.00
CA GLN A 33 -17.03 16.56 -18.85
C GLN A 33 -17.91 16.15 -20.04
N ASP A 34 -18.24 14.86 -20.28
CA ASP A 34 -19.09 14.51 -21.44
C ASP A 34 -20.15 13.38 -21.22
N ILE A 35 -21.41 13.83 -21.12
CA ILE A 35 -22.67 13.38 -21.76
C ILE A 35 -23.09 11.87 -21.76
N ASN A 36 -24.30 11.66 -21.20
CA ASN A 36 -25.31 10.58 -21.37
C ASN A 36 -25.05 9.16 -20.78
N SER A 37 -25.89 8.79 -19.80
CA SER A 37 -25.72 7.67 -18.84
C SER A 37 -25.80 6.25 -19.42
N ARG A 38 -26.53 6.00 -20.51
CA ARG A 38 -26.60 4.66 -21.15
C ARG A 38 -25.34 4.33 -21.97
N ASN A 39 -24.70 5.34 -22.55
CA ASN A 39 -23.44 5.16 -23.29
C ASN A 39 -22.26 4.89 -22.34
N ILE A 40 -22.31 5.46 -21.12
CA ILE A 40 -21.32 5.21 -20.07
C ILE A 40 -21.29 3.72 -19.66
N ILE A 41 -22.44 3.07 -19.50
CA ILE A 41 -22.50 1.65 -19.08
C ILE A 41 -21.93 0.71 -20.16
N LYS A 42 -22.26 0.94 -21.44
CA LYS A 42 -21.69 0.17 -22.57
C LYS A 42 -20.19 0.43 -22.73
N LYS A 43 -19.75 1.69 -22.62
CA LYS A 43 -18.32 2.06 -22.62
C LYS A 43 -17.58 1.42 -21.45
N LYS A 44 -18.12 1.45 -20.22
CA LYS A 44 -17.55 0.77 -19.02
C LYS A 44 -17.33 -0.73 -19.22
N LYS A 45 -18.32 -1.45 -19.78
CA LYS A 45 -18.16 -2.89 -20.10
C LYS A 45 -17.05 -3.15 -21.13
N ASN A 46 -16.87 -2.26 -22.10
CA ASN A 46 -15.79 -2.36 -23.09
C ASN A 46 -14.41 -2.05 -22.49
N TYR A 47 -14.30 -1.08 -21.58
CA TYR A 47 -13.04 -0.77 -20.90
C TYR A 47 -12.56 -1.90 -20.00
N GLY A 48 -13.44 -2.57 -19.25
CA GLY A 48 -13.05 -3.73 -18.44
C GLY A 48 -12.38 -4.83 -19.27
N ARG A 49 -12.92 -5.12 -20.47
CA ARG A 49 -12.32 -6.07 -21.41
C ARG A 49 -10.99 -5.59 -21.98
N LEU A 50 -10.90 -4.30 -22.32
CA LEU A 50 -9.67 -3.68 -22.83
C LEU A 50 -8.53 -3.73 -21.80
N ILE A 51 -8.80 -3.36 -20.55
CA ILE A 51 -7.84 -3.41 -19.45
C ILE A 51 -7.38 -4.86 -19.21
N LYS A 52 -8.30 -5.83 -19.25
CA LYS A 52 -7.94 -7.25 -19.12
C LYS A 52 -7.00 -7.71 -20.23
N ARG A 53 -7.26 -7.32 -21.49
CA ARG A 53 -6.39 -7.61 -22.64
C ARG A 53 -5.03 -6.92 -22.52
N LEU A 54 -5.02 -5.65 -22.10
CA LEU A 54 -3.78 -4.89 -21.88
C LEU A 54 -2.93 -5.56 -20.80
N LYS A 55 -3.53 -5.92 -19.66
CA LYS A 55 -2.87 -6.64 -18.57
C LYS A 55 -2.23 -7.94 -19.07
N TYR A 56 -2.99 -8.75 -19.81
CA TYR A 56 -2.48 -9.98 -20.41
C TYR A 56 -1.28 -9.72 -21.35
N LYS A 57 -1.39 -8.71 -22.23
CA LYS A 57 -0.32 -8.35 -23.18
C LYS A 57 0.94 -7.82 -22.50
N LEU A 58 0.80 -7.09 -21.40
CA LEU A 58 1.92 -6.60 -20.61
C LEU A 58 2.61 -7.74 -19.87
N HIS A 59 1.83 -8.64 -19.26
CA HIS A 59 2.34 -9.84 -18.61
C HIS A 59 3.09 -10.77 -19.58
N SER A 60 2.52 -11.04 -20.75
CA SER A 60 3.16 -11.94 -21.74
C SER A 60 4.49 -11.39 -22.27
N LYS A 61 4.69 -10.07 -22.22
CA LYS A 61 5.93 -9.41 -22.62
C LYS A 61 6.89 -9.11 -21.46
N ASN A 62 6.59 -9.57 -20.25
CA ASN A 62 7.37 -9.28 -19.04
C ASN A 62 7.55 -7.77 -18.78
N ILE A 63 6.51 -6.99 -19.07
CA ILE A 63 6.49 -5.53 -18.91
C ILE A 63 5.71 -5.15 -17.65
N ILE A 64 6.27 -4.25 -16.86
CA ILE A 64 5.62 -3.62 -15.72
C ILE A 64 5.18 -2.21 -16.06
N LEU A 65 3.94 -1.90 -15.70
CA LEU A 65 3.37 -0.56 -15.75
C LEU A 65 3.27 -0.06 -14.31
N GLN A 66 3.79 1.13 -14.03
CA GLN A 66 3.77 1.74 -12.70
C GLN A 66 3.48 3.23 -12.78
N LYS A 67 2.83 3.79 -11.75
CA LYS A 67 2.74 5.23 -11.60
C LYS A 67 4.10 5.80 -11.19
N SER A 68 4.50 6.91 -11.80
CA SER A 68 5.73 7.58 -11.40
C SER A 68 5.58 8.29 -10.06
N ASP A 69 6.69 8.49 -9.38
CA ASP A 69 6.75 9.07 -8.05
C ASP A 69 6.28 10.54 -7.96
N LYS A 70 6.74 11.40 -8.87
CA LYS A 70 6.43 12.85 -8.85
C LYS A 70 5.45 13.29 -9.92
N ASN A 71 5.46 12.63 -11.07
CA ASN A 71 4.70 13.08 -12.23
C ASN A 71 3.43 12.22 -12.33
N LYS A 72 2.33 12.77 -12.86
CA LYS A 72 1.11 12.02 -13.17
C LYS A 72 1.27 11.18 -14.47
N VAL A 73 2.42 10.53 -14.59
CA VAL A 73 2.85 9.76 -15.76
C VAL A 73 3.02 8.31 -15.35
N PHE A 74 2.74 7.41 -16.29
CA PHE A 74 3.02 5.99 -16.13
C PHE A 74 4.38 5.65 -16.73
N HIS A 75 5.16 4.88 -15.99
CA HIS A 75 6.41 4.30 -16.45
C HIS A 75 6.16 2.88 -16.93
N LEU A 76 6.60 2.60 -18.15
CA LEU A 76 6.61 1.27 -18.74
C LEU A 76 8.05 0.76 -18.73
N GLY A 77 8.32 -0.37 -18.06
CA GLY A 77 9.65 -0.94 -17.97
C GLY A 77 9.64 -2.46 -18.00
N LYS A 78 10.79 -3.10 -18.16
CA LYS A 78 10.90 -4.56 -18.00
C LYS A 78 10.86 -4.93 -16.53
N VAL A 79 10.25 -6.08 -16.22
CA VAL A 79 10.23 -6.63 -14.85
C VAL A 79 11.64 -6.95 -14.37
N ASP A 80 12.52 -7.40 -15.26
CA ASP A 80 13.89 -7.78 -14.90
C ASP A 80 14.74 -6.57 -14.52
N ASP A 81 14.62 -5.45 -15.24
CA ASP A 81 15.27 -4.18 -14.88
C ASP A 81 14.78 -3.66 -13.51
N TYR A 82 13.49 -3.81 -13.25
CA TYR A 82 12.92 -3.45 -11.95
C TYR A 82 13.48 -4.33 -10.83
N ARG A 83 13.57 -5.64 -11.04
CA ARG A 83 14.15 -6.59 -10.07
C ARG A 83 15.61 -6.25 -9.79
N LYS A 84 16.41 -6.11 -10.84
CA LYS A 84 17.85 -5.79 -10.76
C LYS A 84 18.09 -4.50 -9.96
N LYS A 85 17.40 -3.41 -10.31
CA LYS A 85 17.51 -2.13 -9.58
C LYS A 85 17.05 -2.22 -8.13
N SER A 86 16.08 -3.07 -7.84
CA SER A 86 15.60 -3.30 -6.47
C SER A 86 16.65 -4.04 -5.63
N GLU A 87 17.26 -5.07 -6.20
CA GLU A 87 18.35 -5.86 -5.57
C GLU A 87 19.60 -4.99 -5.34
N GLU A 88 20.04 -4.23 -6.36
CA GLU A 88 21.15 -3.27 -6.24
C GLU A 88 20.91 -2.26 -5.10
N TYR A 89 19.67 -1.78 -4.94
CA TYR A 89 19.32 -0.89 -3.84
C TYR A 89 19.39 -1.59 -2.48
N MET A 90 18.92 -2.84 -2.37
CA MET A 90 19.01 -3.64 -1.13
C MET A 90 20.47 -3.87 -0.74
N ASP A 91 21.30 -4.29 -1.69
CA ASP A 91 22.70 -4.60 -1.44
C ASP A 91 23.52 -3.36 -1.07
N LYS A 92 23.26 -2.24 -1.75
CA LYS A 92 23.92 -0.97 -1.47
C LYS A 92 23.57 -0.41 -0.10
N THR A 93 22.30 -0.45 0.30
CA THR A 93 21.84 0.22 1.52
C THR A 93 21.85 -0.67 2.76
N LYS A 94 21.70 -2.00 2.58
CA LYS A 94 21.54 -2.97 3.66
C LYS A 94 20.45 -2.58 4.68
N ALA A 95 19.51 -1.72 4.28
CA ALA A 95 18.51 -1.13 5.17
C ALA A 95 17.38 -2.11 5.53
N TYR A 96 17.15 -3.10 4.67
CA TYR A 96 16.05 -4.05 4.78
C TYR A 96 16.58 -5.48 4.69
N LYS A 97 15.84 -6.41 5.30
CA LYS A 97 16.09 -7.85 5.21
C LYS A 97 14.82 -8.55 4.74
N CYS A 98 14.99 -9.50 3.82
CA CYS A 98 13.92 -10.41 3.44
C CYS A 98 13.43 -11.19 4.66
N LEU A 99 12.12 -11.15 4.89
CA LEU A 99 11.49 -12.11 5.80
C LEU A 99 11.75 -13.54 5.29
N GLY A 100 12.03 -14.45 6.21
CA GLY A 100 12.37 -15.83 5.92
C GLY A 100 11.18 -16.64 5.39
N THR A 101 11.21 -17.96 5.63
CA THR A 101 10.09 -18.86 5.33
C THR A 101 8.89 -18.59 6.21
N GLU A 102 9.12 -18.14 7.44
CA GLU A 102 8.09 -17.95 8.45
C GLU A 102 7.43 -16.58 8.32
N ASP A 103 6.10 -16.58 8.31
CA ASP A 103 5.29 -15.37 8.31
C ASP A 103 5.10 -14.90 9.76
N PRO A 104 5.66 -13.74 10.18
CA PRO A 104 5.53 -13.27 11.56
C PRO A 104 4.14 -12.70 11.87
N LEU A 105 3.25 -12.55 10.88
CA LEU A 105 1.94 -11.94 11.05
C LEU A 105 1.05 -12.64 12.09
N PRO A 106 0.91 -13.98 12.10
CA PRO A 106 0.02 -14.65 13.05
C PRO A 106 0.46 -14.45 14.50
N ASP A 107 1.77 -14.52 14.77
CA ASP A 107 2.30 -14.27 16.11
C ASP A 107 2.12 -12.81 16.52
N LEU A 108 2.32 -11.86 15.59
CA LEU A 108 2.09 -10.45 15.86
C LEU A 108 0.62 -10.17 16.22
N ILE A 109 -0.34 -10.75 15.49
CA ILE A 109 -1.76 -10.63 15.78
C ILE A 109 -2.06 -11.20 17.17
N ARG A 110 -1.60 -12.43 17.45
CA ARG A 110 -1.81 -13.11 18.73
C ARG A 110 -1.29 -12.28 19.90
N ARG A 111 -0.05 -11.79 19.83
CA ARG A 111 0.56 -10.97 20.90
C ARG A 111 -0.19 -9.65 21.08
N THR A 112 -0.58 -9.01 19.99
CA THR A 112 -1.28 -7.72 20.06
C THR A 112 -2.68 -7.87 20.66
N ASN A 113 -3.45 -8.88 20.24
CA ASN A 113 -4.78 -9.13 20.81
C ASN A 113 -4.70 -9.56 22.27
N LYS A 114 -3.68 -10.34 22.66
CA LYS A 114 -3.42 -10.65 24.07
C LYS A 114 -3.20 -9.37 24.88
N TYR A 115 -2.32 -8.48 24.41
CA TYR A 115 -2.05 -7.22 25.09
C TYR A 115 -3.31 -6.34 25.23
N LEU A 116 -4.13 -6.25 24.19
CA LEU A 116 -5.41 -5.52 24.25
C LEU A 116 -6.38 -6.14 25.25
N LEU A 117 -6.41 -7.47 25.37
CA LEU A 117 -7.23 -8.16 26.37
C LEU A 117 -6.75 -7.84 27.79
N ASP A 118 -5.44 -7.86 28.03
CA ASP A 118 -4.84 -7.53 29.32
C ASP A 118 -5.20 -6.08 29.74
N LEU A 119 -5.10 -5.12 28.81
CA LEU A 119 -5.53 -3.72 29.04
C LEU A 119 -7.01 -3.60 29.38
N ARG A 120 -7.86 -4.40 28.73
CA ARG A 120 -9.31 -4.44 29.00
C ARG A 120 -9.59 -5.00 30.39
N LEU A 121 -8.95 -6.11 30.76
CA LEU A 121 -9.12 -6.74 32.08
C LEU A 121 -8.64 -5.82 33.21
N ALA A 122 -7.56 -5.07 32.98
CA ALA A 122 -7.08 -4.05 33.89
C ALA A 122 -7.96 -2.78 33.93
N LYS A 123 -9.00 -2.68 33.09
CA LYS A 123 -9.92 -1.53 32.94
C LYS A 123 -9.24 -0.24 32.43
N TRP A 124 -8.14 -0.35 31.69
CA TRP A 124 -7.46 0.79 31.05
C TRP A 124 -8.16 1.23 29.76
N ILE A 125 -8.88 0.29 29.12
CA ILE A 125 -9.72 0.55 27.96
C ILE A 125 -11.12 -0.02 28.20
N THR A 126 -12.12 0.63 27.60
CA THR A 126 -13.52 0.17 27.65
C THR A 126 -13.74 -1.03 26.74
N GLN A 127 -14.82 -1.78 26.96
CA GLN A 127 -15.23 -2.88 26.08
C GLN A 127 -15.35 -2.44 24.61
N LYS A 128 -15.96 -1.27 24.38
CA LYS A 128 -16.13 -0.70 23.04
C LYS A 128 -14.79 -0.36 22.38
N GLN A 129 -13.82 0.16 23.14
CA GLN A 129 -12.47 0.44 22.66
C GLN A 129 -11.74 -0.87 22.32
N TYR A 130 -11.84 -1.88 23.17
CA TYR A 130 -11.27 -3.20 22.93
C TYR A 130 -11.78 -3.81 21.62
N GLU A 131 -13.10 -3.81 21.39
CA GLU A 131 -13.71 -4.32 20.15
C GLU A 131 -13.24 -3.55 18.90
N LYS A 132 -13.10 -2.22 19.00
CA LYS A 132 -12.57 -1.38 17.91
C LYS A 132 -11.09 -1.68 17.61
N LEU A 133 -10.30 -1.97 18.64
CA LEU A 133 -8.84 -2.14 18.53
C LEU A 133 -8.42 -3.56 18.19
N CYS A 134 -9.24 -4.56 18.53
CA CYS A 134 -8.95 -5.96 18.29
C CYS A 134 -8.69 -6.24 16.80
N ILE A 135 -7.71 -7.10 16.56
CA ILE A 135 -7.18 -7.35 15.23
C ILE A 135 -7.82 -8.60 14.66
N ASN A 136 -8.51 -8.42 13.55
CA ASN A 136 -9.05 -9.50 12.74
C ASN A 136 -7.97 -9.98 11.75
N PRO A 137 -7.57 -11.27 11.77
CA PRO A 137 -6.58 -11.82 10.84
C PRO A 137 -6.93 -11.59 9.36
N ASN A 138 -8.20 -11.47 9.02
CA ASN A 138 -8.66 -11.29 7.63
C ASN A 138 -8.53 -9.84 7.13
N GLU A 139 -8.28 -8.88 8.03
CA GLU A 139 -8.22 -7.44 7.70
C GLU A 139 -6.79 -6.91 7.60
N VAL A 140 -5.80 -7.68 8.03
CA VAL A 140 -4.42 -7.20 8.21
C VAL A 140 -3.41 -7.94 7.35
N GLU A 141 -2.32 -7.24 7.03
CA GLU A 141 -1.16 -7.79 6.34
C GLU A 141 0.12 -7.14 6.85
N LEU A 142 1.25 -7.82 6.64
CA LEU A 142 2.55 -7.23 6.92
C LEU A 142 2.84 -6.10 5.96
N ALA A 143 3.62 -5.14 6.46
CA ALA A 143 4.16 -4.10 5.62
C ALA A 143 5.02 -4.71 4.50
N HIS A 144 4.82 -4.20 3.28
CA HIS A 144 5.53 -4.69 2.12
C HIS A 144 6.31 -3.56 1.45
N LEU A 145 7.52 -3.90 1.02
CA LEU A 145 8.40 -3.00 0.32
C LEU A 145 8.12 -3.08 -1.19
N TYR A 146 7.96 -1.93 -1.81
CA TYR A 146 7.88 -1.78 -3.25
C TYR A 146 8.65 -0.55 -3.68
N TYR A 147 8.75 -0.33 -4.99
CA TYR A 147 9.54 0.76 -5.52
C TYR A 147 8.75 1.56 -6.55
N LEU A 148 8.92 2.88 -6.52
CA LEU A 148 8.36 3.79 -7.51
C LEU A 148 9.45 4.35 -8.42
N PRO A 149 9.26 4.39 -9.75
CA PRO A 149 10.24 4.92 -10.68
C PRO A 149 10.27 6.45 -10.62
N LYS A 150 11.48 7.00 -10.48
CA LYS A 150 11.75 8.43 -10.61
C LYS A 150 12.01 8.78 -12.08
N ALA A 151 10.94 8.80 -12.89
CA ALA A 151 11.02 9.01 -14.35
C ALA A 151 11.64 10.36 -14.76
N HIS A 152 11.69 11.35 -13.86
CA HIS A 152 12.31 12.66 -14.09
C HIS A 152 13.85 12.66 -13.88
N LYS A 153 14.46 11.52 -13.54
CA LYS A 153 15.91 11.42 -13.33
C LYS A 153 16.53 10.48 -14.36
N SER A 154 17.75 10.79 -14.78
CA SER A 154 18.52 9.94 -15.70
C SER A 154 18.64 8.51 -15.16
N GLY A 155 18.48 7.53 -16.05
CA GLY A 155 18.50 6.11 -15.72
C GLY A 155 17.27 5.60 -14.95
N THR A 156 16.28 6.46 -14.65
CA THR A 156 15.05 6.14 -13.91
C THR A 156 15.32 5.31 -12.65
N PRO A 157 15.95 5.89 -11.62
CA PRO A 157 16.21 5.21 -10.36
C PRO A 157 14.89 4.93 -9.61
N LEU A 158 14.93 3.92 -8.74
CA LEU A 158 13.81 3.49 -7.94
C LEU A 158 13.79 4.21 -6.56
N ARG A 159 12.60 4.61 -6.09
CA ARG A 159 12.36 5.05 -4.71
C ARG A 159 11.76 3.88 -3.92
N PRO A 160 12.38 3.39 -2.84
CA PRO A 160 11.73 2.42 -1.97
C PRO A 160 10.56 3.07 -1.23
N ILE A 161 9.45 2.36 -1.14
CA ILE A 161 8.27 2.73 -0.34
C ILE A 161 7.85 1.49 0.45
N ILE A 162 7.59 1.69 1.75
CA ILE A 162 7.00 0.66 2.60
C ILE A 162 5.51 0.98 2.70
N SER A 163 4.66 0.09 2.19
CA SER A 163 3.22 0.19 2.44
C SER A 163 2.89 -0.54 3.74
N GLY A 164 2.32 0.18 4.70
CA GLY A 164 1.87 -0.34 6.00
C GLY A 164 0.37 -0.16 6.26
N LEU A 165 -0.41 0.20 5.23
CA LEU A 165 -1.83 0.56 5.30
C LEU A 165 -2.71 -0.37 6.14
N LYS A 166 -2.43 -1.67 6.06
CA LYS A 166 -3.19 -2.75 6.71
C LYS A 166 -2.39 -3.44 7.81
N HIS A 167 -1.38 -2.75 8.36
CA HIS A 167 -0.56 -3.32 9.41
C HIS A 167 -1.38 -3.53 10.71
N PRO A 168 -1.11 -4.59 11.51
CA PRO A 168 -1.77 -4.84 12.79
C PRO A 168 -1.84 -3.63 13.73
N THR A 169 -0.84 -2.75 13.71
CA THR A 169 -0.74 -1.60 14.63
C THR A 169 -1.51 -0.35 14.18
N ILE A 170 -2.17 -0.37 13.02
CA ILE A 170 -2.83 0.81 12.42
C ILE A 170 -3.96 1.34 13.27
N LYS A 171 -4.84 0.45 13.75
CA LYS A 171 -6.00 0.83 14.59
C LYS A 171 -5.52 1.43 15.91
N ILE A 172 -4.47 0.85 16.51
CA ILE A 172 -3.86 1.32 17.76
C ILE A 172 -3.21 2.69 17.55
N SER A 173 -2.44 2.87 16.48
CA SER A 173 -1.77 4.14 16.18
C SER A 173 -2.79 5.27 15.98
N LYS A 174 -3.88 5.00 15.25
CA LYS A 174 -4.99 5.96 15.09
C LYS A 174 -5.66 6.30 16.42
N PHE A 175 -5.87 5.32 17.28
CA PHE A 175 -6.44 5.57 18.61
C PHE A 175 -5.53 6.42 19.49
N LEU A 176 -4.23 6.16 19.50
CA LEU A 176 -3.26 6.99 20.22
C LEU A 176 -3.21 8.42 19.66
N ASP A 177 -3.24 8.56 18.33
CA ASP A 177 -3.28 9.87 17.67
C ASP A 177 -4.56 10.65 18.06
N GLU A 178 -5.73 10.01 18.04
CA GLU A 178 -7.00 10.60 18.49
C GLU A 178 -6.93 11.09 19.95
N LEU A 179 -6.24 10.36 20.83
CA LEU A 179 -6.06 10.72 22.24
C LEU A 179 -5.09 11.89 22.43
N LEU A 180 -4.00 11.93 21.66
CA LEU A 180 -2.94 12.92 21.83
C LEU A 180 -3.22 14.22 21.08
N ARG A 181 -3.98 14.19 19.98
CA ARG A 181 -4.25 15.34 19.10
C ARG A 181 -4.75 16.59 19.85
N PRO A 182 -5.69 16.51 20.82
CA PRO A 182 -6.14 17.68 21.57
C PRO A 182 -5.03 18.37 22.39
N LEU A 183 -3.95 17.66 22.73
CA LEU A 183 -2.81 18.22 23.46
C LEU A 183 -1.92 19.07 22.54
N PHE A 184 -1.82 18.71 21.26
CA PHE A 184 -1.04 19.44 20.28
C PHE A 184 -1.78 20.65 19.72
N ASP A 185 -3.09 20.54 19.53
CA ASP A 185 -3.92 21.64 19.02
C ASP A 185 -3.99 22.83 19.99
N LYS A 186 -3.92 22.58 21.31
CA LYS A 186 -3.91 23.62 22.35
C LYS A 186 -2.63 24.46 22.37
N ASN A 187 -1.53 23.93 21.86
CA ASN A 187 -0.21 24.60 21.88
C ASN A 187 0.07 25.41 20.60
N GLY A 188 -0.94 25.70 19.78
CA GLY A 188 -0.81 26.53 18.58
C GLY A 188 -0.13 25.84 17.39
N PHE A 189 0.31 24.59 17.56
CA PHE A 189 0.85 23.79 16.46
C PHE A 189 -0.30 23.13 15.69
N LYS A 190 -0.87 23.82 14.70
CA LYS A 190 -1.77 23.21 13.72
C LYS A 190 -0.98 22.25 12.84
N TYR A 191 -0.80 21.02 13.29
CA TYR A 191 -0.34 19.95 12.42
C TYR A 191 -1.52 19.51 11.57
N ASN A 192 -1.47 19.84 10.27
CA ASN A 192 -2.34 19.23 9.28
C ASN A 192 -1.84 17.80 8.99
N CYS A 193 -1.81 16.97 10.04
CA CYS A 193 -1.46 15.56 9.98
C CYS A 193 -2.68 14.81 9.44
N ASN A 194 -2.85 14.89 8.12
CA ASN A 194 -3.40 13.76 7.39
C ASN A 194 -2.37 12.66 7.52
N PHE A 195 -2.51 11.84 8.57
CA PHE A 195 -1.73 10.64 8.78
C PHE A 195 -2.07 9.72 7.60
N TRP A 196 -1.31 9.83 6.51
CA TRP A 196 -1.36 8.93 5.37
C TRP A 196 -0.73 7.60 5.82
N LEU A 197 -1.47 6.87 6.64
CA LEU A 197 -1.32 5.43 6.76
C LEU A 197 -1.79 4.80 5.47
#